data_AF-K1TI31-F1
#
_entry.id   AF-K1TI31-F1
#
_cell.length_a   1.000
_cell.length_b   1.000
_cell.length_c   1.000
_cell.angle_alpha   90.00
_cell.angle_beta   90.00
_cell.angle_gamma   90.00
#
_symmetry.space_group_name_H-M   'P 1'
#
loop_
_entity.id
_entity.type
_entity.pdbx_description
1 polymer ?
#
loop_
_entity_poly.entity_id
_entity_poly.type
_entity_poly.pdbx_seq_one_letter_code
_entity_poly.pdbx_strand_id
1 'polypeptide(L)'
;GSDFDPTGKSNAEIMRFCQAFMLELWHNIGVDTDVPAGDVGVGGREIGFLNGMYQKLARKYHTGVLTGKGETWGGSILRPEATGFGALYFVQHMLHLAGKKLEGAKIAISGFGNVAWGASKKATELGAKVIAISGPDGVVTIPNGMNEEMIDYMLELRASNRNIVAPFAEKFAGTTFTPGKKAWSVKCDIALPCAFQNELNGDD
;
A
#
# COMPACT_ATOMS: atom_id res chain seq x y z
N GLY A 1 -4.53 16.20 -4.79
CA GLY A 1 -5.07 15.04 -5.53
C GLY A 1 -6.16 15.48 -6.48
N SER A 2 -6.99 14.56 -6.96
CA SER A 2 -8.18 14.80 -7.78
C SER A 2 -9.25 13.78 -7.43
N ASP A 3 -10.51 14.11 -7.71
CA ASP A 3 -11.68 13.22 -7.68
C ASP A 3 -11.72 12.19 -8.83
N PHE A 4 -10.72 12.17 -9.70
CA PHE A 4 -10.57 11.19 -10.76
C PHE A 4 -10.51 9.75 -10.20
N ASP A 5 -11.42 8.91 -10.66
CA ASP A 5 -11.44 7.49 -10.33
C ASP A 5 -10.60 6.66 -11.32
N PRO A 6 -9.44 6.11 -10.90
CA PRO A 6 -8.60 5.30 -11.76
C PRO A 6 -9.21 3.91 -12.01
N THR A 7 -10.19 3.44 -11.21
CA THR A 7 -10.75 2.09 -11.34
C THR A 7 -11.38 1.89 -12.72
N GLY A 8 -11.04 0.75 -13.33
CA GLY A 8 -11.48 0.38 -14.68
C GLY A 8 -10.84 1.17 -15.83
N LYS A 9 -9.94 2.14 -15.55
CA LYS A 9 -9.27 2.92 -16.60
C LYS A 9 -8.06 2.18 -17.17
N SER A 10 -7.85 2.31 -18.47
CA SER A 10 -6.67 1.82 -19.17
C SER A 10 -5.42 2.61 -18.80
N ASN A 11 -4.24 2.03 -19.00
CA ASN A 11 -2.96 2.72 -18.82
C ASN A 11 -2.87 4.02 -19.65
N ALA A 12 -3.47 4.04 -20.84
CA ALA A 12 -3.45 5.21 -21.72
C ALA A 12 -4.35 6.35 -21.20
N GLU A 13 -5.52 6.03 -20.63
CA GLU A 13 -6.39 7.03 -19.99
C GLU A 13 -5.72 7.63 -18.75
N ILE A 14 -5.12 6.79 -17.91
CA ILE A 14 -4.38 7.23 -16.73
C ILE A 14 -3.18 8.10 -17.12
N MET A 15 -2.41 7.72 -18.15
CA MET A 15 -1.30 8.53 -18.64
C MET A 15 -1.77 9.90 -19.13
N ARG A 16 -2.85 9.97 -19.93
CA ARG A 16 -3.42 11.25 -20.40
C ARG A 16 -3.89 12.11 -19.24
N PHE A 17 -4.54 11.51 -18.24
CA PHE A 17 -4.95 12.21 -17.03
C PHE A 17 -3.75 12.78 -16.26
N CYS A 18 -2.71 11.97 -16.01
CA CYS A 18 -1.49 12.43 -15.32
C CYS A 18 -0.83 13.60 -16.08
N GLN A 19 -0.77 13.51 -17.41
CA GLN A 19 -0.22 14.58 -18.25
C GLN A 19 -1.06 15.85 -18.15
N ALA A 20 -2.39 15.75 -18.24
CA ALA A 20 -3.30 16.88 -18.09
C ALA A 20 -3.19 17.52 -16.71
N PHE A 21 -3.13 16.71 -15.65
CA PHE A 21 -2.93 17.17 -14.28
C PHE A 21 -1.60 17.93 -14.11
N MET A 22 -0.53 17.43 -14.73
CA MET A 22 0.79 18.06 -14.65
C MET A 22 0.92 19.34 -15.49
N LEU A 23 0.07 19.57 -16.50
CA LEU A 23 0.03 20.84 -17.23
C LEU A 23 -0.23 22.04 -16.30
N GLU A 24 -1.01 21.81 -15.24
CA GLU A 24 -1.26 22.82 -14.21
C GLU A 24 -0.33 22.68 -13.01
N LEU A 25 -0.04 21.46 -12.54
CA LEU A 25 0.73 21.32 -11.30
C LEU A 25 2.20 21.78 -11.42
N TRP A 26 2.82 21.63 -12.59
CA TRP A 26 4.29 21.75 -12.72
C TRP A 26 4.87 23.11 -12.28
N HIS A 27 4.12 24.20 -12.44
CA HIS A 27 4.59 25.54 -12.09
C HIS A 27 4.46 25.85 -10.58
N ASN A 28 3.79 24.98 -9.83
CA ASN A 28 3.58 25.11 -8.38
C ASN A 28 4.50 24.18 -7.56
N ILE A 29 5.26 23.30 -8.20
CA ILE A 29 6.13 22.31 -7.54
C ILE A 29 7.59 22.48 -7.93
N GLY A 30 8.49 22.01 -7.07
CA GLY A 30 9.92 22.20 -7.25
C GLY A 30 10.72 21.57 -6.12
N VAL A 31 12.01 21.30 -6.38
CA VAL A 31 12.89 20.60 -5.42
C VAL A 31 12.99 21.29 -4.06
N ASP A 32 12.87 22.62 -4.03
CA ASP A 32 12.92 23.45 -2.82
C ASP A 32 11.58 24.15 -2.54
N THR A 33 10.49 23.72 -3.20
CA THR A 33 9.17 24.36 -3.12
C THR A 33 8.13 23.40 -2.58
N ASP A 34 7.85 22.35 -3.36
CA ASP A 34 6.87 21.31 -3.05
C ASP A 34 7.26 20.04 -3.80
N VAL A 35 7.30 18.91 -3.08
CA VAL A 35 7.79 17.62 -3.58
C VAL A 35 6.69 16.58 -3.40
N PRO A 36 5.78 16.42 -4.36
CA PRO A 36 4.70 15.45 -4.27
C PRO A 36 5.19 13.99 -4.26
N ALA A 37 4.29 13.09 -3.87
CA ALA A 37 4.51 11.66 -3.79
C ALA A 37 3.28 10.88 -4.25
N GLY A 38 3.40 9.55 -4.25
CA GLY A 38 2.26 8.65 -4.44
C GLY A 38 1.40 8.51 -3.19
N ASP A 39 0.14 8.15 -3.40
CA ASP A 39 -0.87 7.87 -2.37
C ASP A 39 -1.93 6.90 -2.97
N VAL A 40 -3.10 6.76 -2.37
CA VAL A 40 -4.22 6.00 -2.93
C VAL A 40 -4.54 6.50 -4.35
N GLY A 41 -4.53 5.57 -5.32
CA GLY A 41 -4.76 5.87 -6.73
C GLY A 41 -3.53 6.40 -7.49
N VAL A 42 -2.42 6.70 -6.81
CA VAL A 42 -1.17 7.22 -7.42
C VAL A 42 0.01 6.34 -7.01
N GLY A 43 0.31 5.32 -7.81
CA GLY A 43 1.44 4.42 -7.62
C GLY A 43 2.66 4.80 -8.47
N GLY A 44 3.62 3.87 -8.57
CA GLY A 44 4.84 4.07 -9.38
C GLY A 44 4.55 4.34 -10.87
N ARG A 45 3.45 3.79 -11.40
CA ARG A 45 2.97 4.04 -12.78
C ARG A 45 2.61 5.51 -12.96
N GLU A 46 1.73 6.04 -12.10
CA GLU A 46 1.29 7.43 -12.15
C GLU A 46 2.46 8.38 -11.89
N ILE A 47 3.31 8.10 -10.90
CA ILE A 47 4.52 8.90 -10.63
C ILE A 47 5.46 8.92 -11.84
N GLY A 48 5.58 7.81 -12.58
CA GLY A 48 6.33 7.77 -13.83
C GLY A 48 5.76 8.72 -14.88
N PHE A 49 4.44 8.69 -15.10
CA PHE A 49 3.77 9.57 -16.06
C PHE A 49 3.84 11.06 -15.65
N LEU A 50 3.61 11.36 -14.38
CA LEU A 50 3.72 12.70 -13.80
C LEU A 50 5.14 13.25 -13.94
N ASN A 51 6.16 12.45 -13.57
CA ASN A 51 7.55 12.85 -13.67
C ASN A 51 7.99 13.08 -15.13
N GLY A 52 7.57 12.20 -16.05
CA GLY A 52 7.85 12.38 -17.47
C GLY A 52 7.27 13.68 -18.03
N MET A 53 6.03 14.01 -17.66
CA MET A 53 5.40 15.26 -18.08
C MET A 53 6.04 16.49 -17.43
N TYR A 54 6.39 16.41 -16.14
CA TYR A 54 7.09 17.48 -15.44
C TYR A 54 8.42 17.82 -16.13
N GLN A 55 9.25 16.80 -16.41
CA GLN A 55 10.54 17.00 -17.06
C GLN A 55 10.40 17.62 -18.47
N LYS A 56 9.36 17.21 -19.22
CA LYS A 56 9.05 17.79 -20.54
C LYS A 56 8.71 19.28 -20.44
N LEU A 57 7.90 19.68 -19.46
CA LEU A 57 7.46 21.06 -19.28
C LEU A 57 8.57 21.95 -18.71
N ALA A 58 9.25 21.48 -17.66
CA ALA A 58 10.36 22.18 -17.01
C ALA A 58 11.63 22.26 -17.88
N ARG A 59 11.72 21.44 -18.95
CA ARG A 59 12.89 21.31 -19.83
C ARG A 59 14.19 21.04 -19.08
N LYS A 60 14.08 20.35 -17.93
CA LYS A 60 15.20 20.05 -17.05
C LYS A 60 14.97 18.73 -16.35
N TYR A 61 16.03 17.94 -16.23
CA TYR A 61 16.01 16.73 -15.43
C TYR A 61 16.17 17.08 -13.95
N HIS A 62 15.13 16.83 -13.15
CA HIS A 62 15.16 16.99 -11.70
C HIS A 62 14.80 15.67 -11.03
N THR A 63 15.73 15.12 -10.26
CA THR A 63 15.45 13.95 -9.43
C THR A 63 14.66 14.29 -8.18
N GLY A 64 14.69 15.54 -7.71
CA GLY A 64 14.12 15.92 -6.41
C GLY A 64 12.65 16.31 -6.40
N VAL A 65 11.98 16.44 -7.54
CA VAL A 65 10.63 17.07 -7.60
C VAL A 65 9.51 16.09 -7.24
N LEU A 66 9.72 14.79 -7.43
CA LEU A 66 8.78 13.76 -7.02
C LEU A 66 9.50 12.65 -6.26
N THR A 67 8.89 12.14 -5.20
CA THR A 67 9.31 10.91 -4.53
C THR A 67 8.46 9.72 -4.98
N GLY A 68 8.90 8.49 -4.69
CA GLY A 68 8.25 7.27 -5.20
C GLY A 68 8.61 6.94 -6.66
N LYS A 69 9.72 7.51 -7.15
CA LYS A 69 10.29 7.22 -8.46
C LYS A 69 10.87 5.80 -8.53
N GLY A 70 10.99 5.28 -9.74
CA GLY A 70 11.64 4.00 -10.00
C GLY A 70 13.15 4.07 -9.79
N GLU A 71 13.74 2.95 -9.37
CA GLU A 71 15.15 2.83 -8.98
C GLU A 71 16.12 3.37 -10.05
N THR A 72 15.86 3.05 -11.32
CA THR A 72 16.73 3.43 -12.45
C THR A 72 16.64 4.91 -12.83
N TRP A 73 15.77 5.71 -12.20
CA TRP A 73 15.56 7.12 -12.51
C TRP A 73 15.36 7.98 -11.25
N GLY A 74 16.15 7.71 -10.22
CA GLY A 74 16.23 8.52 -8.99
C GLY A 74 15.29 8.08 -7.86
N GLY A 75 14.80 6.84 -7.91
CA GLY A 75 14.10 6.18 -6.81
C GLY A 75 15.04 5.76 -5.67
N SER A 76 14.45 5.34 -4.55
CA SER A 76 15.17 4.78 -3.41
C SER A 76 14.68 3.37 -3.13
N ILE A 77 15.62 2.45 -2.88
CA ILE A 77 15.42 0.99 -2.92
C ILE A 77 14.47 0.43 -1.85
N LEU A 78 14.28 1.13 -0.72
CA LEU A 78 13.34 0.72 0.33
C LEU A 78 12.04 1.54 0.33
N ARG A 79 11.87 2.45 -0.64
CA ARG A 79 10.71 3.35 -0.69
C ARG A 79 9.36 2.60 -0.77
N PRO A 80 9.22 1.48 -1.50
CA PRO A 80 7.95 0.73 -1.56
C PRO A 80 7.55 0.16 -0.20
N GLU A 81 8.50 -0.39 0.56
CA GLU A 81 8.28 -1.03 1.85
C GLU A 81 8.24 -0.07 3.04
N ALA A 82 8.86 1.11 2.90
CA ALA A 82 9.24 1.98 4.01
C ALA A 82 8.15 2.21 5.06
N THR A 83 6.93 2.55 4.65
CA THR A 83 5.83 2.86 5.58
C THR A 83 5.40 1.63 6.37
N GLY A 84 5.23 0.49 5.71
CA GLY A 84 4.86 -0.77 6.37
C GLY A 84 5.98 -1.27 7.28
N PHE A 85 7.24 -1.17 6.84
CA PHE A 85 8.40 -1.53 7.66
C PHE A 85 8.50 -0.64 8.90
N GLY A 86 8.36 0.68 8.72
CA GLY A 86 8.39 1.65 9.80
C GLY A 86 7.28 1.39 10.84
N ALA A 87 6.06 1.10 10.40
CA ALA A 87 4.96 0.76 11.29
C ALA A 87 5.29 -0.49 12.14
N LEU A 88 5.85 -1.54 11.54
CA LEU A 88 6.22 -2.75 12.27
C LEU A 88 7.40 -2.54 13.21
N TYR A 89 8.41 -1.76 12.81
CA TYR A 89 9.49 -1.39 13.73
C TYR A 89 8.96 -0.60 14.93
N PHE A 90 8.01 0.31 14.71
CA PHE A 90 7.38 1.06 15.79
C PHE A 90 6.60 0.15 16.76
N VAL A 91 5.76 -0.74 16.23
CA VAL A 91 5.03 -1.75 17.02
C VAL A 91 5.98 -2.66 17.78
N GLN A 92 7.07 -3.12 17.15
CA GLN A 92 8.09 -3.93 17.80
C GLN A 92 8.70 -3.21 19.00
N HIS A 93 9.02 -1.92 18.88
CA HIS A 93 9.50 -1.10 19.98
C HIS A 93 8.46 -0.92 21.10
N MET A 94 7.19 -0.68 20.75
CA MET A 94 6.10 -0.61 21.74
C MET A 94 5.95 -1.91 22.54
N LEU A 95 5.98 -3.06 21.86
CA LEU A 95 5.91 -4.36 22.50
C LEU A 95 7.10 -4.61 23.42
N HIS A 96 8.31 -4.25 22.97
CA HIS A 96 9.52 -4.39 23.77
C HIS A 96 9.40 -3.63 25.10
N LEU A 97 8.94 -2.37 25.07
CA LEU A 97 8.72 -1.57 26.28
C LEU A 97 7.66 -2.16 27.21
N ALA A 98 6.68 -2.87 26.63
CA ALA A 98 5.63 -3.57 27.39
C ALA A 98 6.06 -4.98 27.85
N GLY A 99 7.32 -5.40 27.66
CA GLY A 99 7.79 -6.74 28.01
C GLY A 99 7.21 -7.85 27.13
N LYS A 100 6.67 -7.51 25.95
CA LYS A 100 6.08 -8.42 24.97
C LYS A 100 7.01 -8.59 23.76
N LYS A 101 6.74 -9.62 22.94
CA LYS A 101 7.47 -9.89 21.69
C LYS A 101 6.51 -9.93 20.52
N LEU A 102 7.02 -9.58 19.34
CA LEU A 102 6.27 -9.64 18.08
C LEU A 102 6.23 -11.07 17.50
N GLU A 103 7.29 -11.86 17.74
CA GLU A 103 7.40 -13.24 17.28
C GLU A 103 6.22 -14.09 17.77
N GLY A 104 5.56 -14.79 16.85
CA GLY A 104 4.39 -15.62 17.10
C GLY A 104 3.06 -14.86 17.24
N ALA A 105 3.07 -13.52 17.32
CA ALA A 105 1.85 -12.73 17.45
C ALA A 105 0.97 -12.84 16.20
N LYS A 106 -0.34 -12.90 16.40
CA LYS A 106 -1.33 -12.90 15.32
C LYS A 106 -1.69 -11.46 14.95
N ILE A 107 -1.49 -11.11 13.68
CA ILE A 107 -1.71 -9.76 13.18
C ILE A 107 -2.87 -9.77 12.19
N ALA A 108 -3.85 -8.89 12.40
CA ALA A 108 -4.85 -8.53 11.40
C ALA A 108 -4.48 -7.19 10.76
N ILE A 109 -4.45 -7.13 9.44
CA ILE A 109 -4.07 -5.94 8.68
C ILE A 109 -5.24 -5.57 7.78
N SER A 110 -5.68 -4.31 7.77
CA SER A 110 -6.64 -3.89 6.74
C SER A 110 -5.93 -3.43 5.48
N GLY A 111 -6.54 -3.69 4.33
CA GLY A 111 -5.99 -3.32 3.03
C GLY A 111 -5.00 -4.34 2.46
N PHE A 112 -4.66 -4.11 1.19
CA PHE A 112 -3.60 -4.82 0.45
C PHE A 112 -2.75 -3.85 -0.38
N GLY A 113 -2.76 -2.56 -0.01
CA GLY A 113 -1.95 -1.51 -0.63
C GLY A 113 -0.48 -1.56 -0.23
N ASN A 114 0.31 -0.55 -0.65
CA ASN A 114 1.75 -0.47 -0.34
C ASN A 114 2.07 -0.66 1.16
N VAL A 115 1.31 0.01 2.03
CA VAL A 115 1.52 -0.04 3.48
C VAL A 115 1.24 -1.43 4.03
N ALA A 116 0.06 -1.98 3.73
CA ALA A 116 -0.34 -3.31 4.17
C ALA A 116 0.62 -4.40 3.65
N TRP A 117 1.05 -4.32 2.38
CA TRP A 117 2.03 -5.24 1.81
C TRP A 117 3.38 -5.18 2.55
N GLY A 118 3.94 -3.98 2.75
CA GLY A 118 5.20 -3.81 3.48
C GLY A 118 5.09 -4.28 4.93
N ALA A 119 3.95 -4.01 5.57
CA ALA A 119 3.65 -4.45 6.93
C ALA A 119 3.57 -5.98 7.01
N SER A 120 2.88 -6.63 6.07
CA SER A 120 2.81 -8.09 6.00
C SER A 120 4.19 -8.72 5.82
N LYS A 121 4.99 -8.19 4.89
CA LYS A 121 6.36 -8.65 4.63
C LYS A 121 7.23 -8.57 5.89
N LYS A 122 7.27 -7.40 6.55
CA LYS A 122 8.09 -7.22 7.76
C LYS A 122 7.58 -8.04 8.94
N ALA A 123 6.26 -8.15 9.12
CA ALA A 123 5.66 -8.97 10.16
C ALA A 123 6.10 -10.43 10.04
N THR A 124 5.99 -11.00 8.84
CA THR A 124 6.39 -12.38 8.56
C THR A 124 7.90 -12.58 8.75
N GLU A 125 8.74 -11.66 8.27
CA GLU A 125 10.20 -11.70 8.49
C GLU A 125 10.58 -11.69 9.98
N LEU A 126 9.82 -10.99 10.82
CA LEU A 126 10.02 -10.91 12.27
C LEU A 126 9.34 -12.04 13.05
N GLY A 127 8.80 -13.06 12.35
CA GLY A 127 8.22 -14.25 12.96
C GLY A 127 6.77 -14.09 13.45
N ALA A 128 6.10 -12.98 13.14
CA ALA A 128 4.68 -12.83 13.40
C ALA A 128 3.84 -13.56 12.32
N LYS A 129 2.56 -13.78 12.62
CA LYS A 129 1.61 -14.42 11.69
C LYS A 129 0.56 -13.41 11.24
N VAL A 130 0.61 -13.02 9.97
CA VAL A 130 -0.45 -12.21 9.35
C VAL A 130 -1.64 -13.11 9.05
N ILE A 131 -2.68 -13.05 9.88
CA ILE A 131 -3.82 -13.98 9.84
C ILE A 131 -5.07 -13.42 9.17
N ALA A 132 -5.08 -12.13 8.86
CA ALA A 132 -6.18 -11.51 8.15
C ALA A 132 -5.70 -10.33 7.31
N ILE A 133 -6.19 -10.25 6.07
CA ILE A 133 -6.17 -9.03 5.25
C ILE A 133 -7.59 -8.69 4.80
N SER A 134 -7.91 -7.41 4.62
CA SER A 134 -9.22 -7.00 4.12
C SER A 134 -9.15 -6.07 2.92
N GLY A 135 -10.16 -6.12 2.07
CA GLY A 135 -10.47 -5.13 1.05
C GLY A 135 -11.82 -4.47 1.36
N PRO A 136 -12.27 -3.52 0.53
CA PRO A 136 -13.62 -2.97 0.61
C PRO A 136 -14.74 -4.02 0.54
N ASP A 137 -14.49 -5.15 -0.11
CA ASP A 137 -15.42 -6.27 -0.33
C ASP A 137 -15.52 -7.25 0.86
N GLY A 138 -14.53 -7.26 1.76
CA GLY A 138 -14.55 -8.14 2.94
C GLY A 138 -13.15 -8.49 3.45
N VAL A 139 -13.07 -9.57 4.23
CA VAL A 139 -11.85 -10.05 4.88
C VAL A 139 -11.48 -11.44 4.39
N VAL A 140 -10.19 -11.69 4.21
CA VAL A 140 -9.63 -13.02 4.01
C VAL A 140 -8.92 -13.45 5.28
N THR A 141 -9.34 -14.58 5.84
CA THR A 141 -8.68 -15.23 6.98
C THR A 141 -7.62 -16.20 6.47
N ILE A 142 -6.44 -16.17 7.09
CA ILE A 142 -5.23 -16.93 6.74
C ILE A 142 -4.73 -17.63 8.00
N PRO A 143 -5.33 -18.77 8.41
CA PRO A 143 -5.12 -19.36 9.74
C PRO A 143 -3.65 -19.65 10.10
N ASN A 144 -2.84 -19.99 9.09
CA ASN A 144 -1.44 -20.36 9.27
C ASN A 144 -0.46 -19.18 9.14
N GLY A 145 -0.96 -17.98 8.84
CA GLY A 145 -0.12 -16.83 8.49
C GLY A 145 0.21 -16.78 6.99
N MET A 146 0.58 -15.60 6.49
CA MET A 146 1.05 -15.41 5.12
C MET A 146 2.46 -16.00 4.89
N ASN A 147 2.66 -16.59 3.71
CA ASN A 147 3.99 -16.91 3.16
C ASN A 147 4.42 -15.86 2.11
N GLU A 148 5.60 -16.03 1.53
CA GLU A 148 6.16 -15.11 0.53
C GLU A 148 5.26 -14.97 -0.72
N GLU A 149 4.78 -16.08 -1.27
CA GLU A 149 3.90 -16.08 -2.45
C GLU A 149 2.58 -15.33 -2.21
N MET A 150 2.01 -15.49 -1.01
CA MET A 150 0.82 -14.78 -0.57
C MET A 150 1.07 -13.26 -0.48
N ILE A 151 2.23 -12.87 0.05
CA ILE A 151 2.63 -11.46 0.16
C ILE A 151 2.81 -10.86 -1.23
N ASP A 152 3.49 -11.56 -2.15
CA ASP A 152 3.68 -11.11 -3.53
C ASP A 152 2.36 -10.94 -4.27
N TYR A 153 1.38 -11.81 -4.01
CA TYR A 153 0.05 -11.68 -4.63
C TYR A 153 -0.70 -10.40 -4.23
N MET A 154 -0.39 -9.78 -3.09
CA MET A 154 -0.97 -8.47 -2.73
C MET A 154 -0.59 -7.40 -3.76
N LEU A 155 0.60 -7.50 -4.37
CA LEU A 155 1.05 -6.61 -5.45
C LEU A 155 0.21 -6.79 -6.71
N GLU A 156 -0.15 -8.03 -7.05
CA GLU A 156 -1.04 -8.35 -8.17
C GLU A 156 -2.45 -7.81 -7.93
N LEU A 157 -3.01 -8.01 -6.72
CA LEU A 157 -4.32 -7.46 -6.35
C LEU A 157 -4.35 -5.94 -6.47
N ARG A 158 -3.31 -5.27 -5.96
CA ARG A 158 -3.14 -3.82 -6.07
C ARG A 158 -3.04 -3.37 -7.52
N ALA A 159 -2.22 -4.04 -8.33
CA ALA A 159 -2.03 -3.72 -9.74
C ALA A 159 -3.30 -3.96 -10.59
N SER A 160 -4.19 -4.85 -10.15
CA SER A 160 -5.46 -5.12 -10.83
C SER A 160 -6.42 -3.93 -10.83
N ASN A 161 -6.26 -3.00 -9.88
CA ASN A 161 -7.06 -1.78 -9.76
C ASN A 161 -8.58 -2.03 -9.62
N ARG A 162 -8.96 -3.24 -9.15
CA ARG A 162 -10.36 -3.64 -8.89
C ARG A 162 -10.83 -3.34 -7.47
N ASN A 163 -9.91 -3.06 -6.55
CA ASN A 163 -10.20 -2.80 -5.13
C ASN A 163 -11.02 -3.90 -4.44
N ILE A 164 -10.70 -5.18 -4.72
CA ILE A 164 -11.31 -6.36 -4.09
C ILE A 164 -10.24 -7.35 -3.61
N VAL A 165 -10.47 -7.99 -2.45
CA VAL A 165 -9.57 -8.97 -1.83
C VAL A 165 -10.03 -10.41 -2.04
N ALA A 166 -11.29 -10.65 -2.39
CA ALA A 166 -11.84 -11.99 -2.62
C ALA A 166 -10.96 -12.93 -3.49
N PRO A 167 -10.32 -12.46 -4.58
CA PRO A 167 -9.47 -13.32 -5.41
C PRO A 167 -8.28 -13.95 -4.68
N PHE A 168 -7.86 -13.38 -3.55
CA PHE A 168 -6.84 -13.98 -2.68
C PHE A 168 -7.26 -15.35 -2.19
N ALA A 169 -8.52 -15.48 -1.75
CA ALA A 169 -9.03 -16.75 -1.22
C ALA A 169 -9.30 -17.79 -2.32
N GLU A 170 -9.52 -17.33 -3.55
CA GLU A 170 -9.63 -18.20 -4.73
C GLU A 170 -8.27 -18.79 -5.12
N LYS A 171 -7.19 -18.01 -5.00
CA LYS A 171 -5.82 -18.44 -5.35
C LYS A 171 -5.21 -19.38 -4.31
N PHE A 172 -5.41 -19.10 -3.02
CA PHE A 172 -4.69 -19.79 -1.95
C PHE A 172 -5.60 -20.72 -1.13
N ALA A 173 -5.39 -22.02 -1.28
CA ALA A 173 -6.07 -23.04 -0.48
C ALA A 173 -5.82 -22.85 1.03
N GLY A 174 -6.83 -23.18 1.84
CA GLY A 174 -6.76 -23.04 3.30
C GLY A 174 -6.98 -21.61 3.82
N THR A 175 -7.33 -20.67 2.94
CA THR A 175 -7.80 -19.33 3.32
C THR A 175 -9.32 -19.25 3.15
N THR A 176 -9.96 -18.24 3.74
CA THR A 176 -11.43 -18.08 3.67
C THR A 176 -11.80 -16.62 3.52
N PHE A 177 -12.54 -16.28 2.48
CA PHE A 177 -13.13 -14.96 2.29
C PHE A 177 -14.48 -14.84 3.01
N THR A 178 -14.66 -13.77 3.79
CA THR A 178 -15.93 -13.42 4.44
C THR A 178 -16.36 -12.02 3.95
N PRO A 179 -17.46 -11.92 3.20
CA PRO A 179 -17.89 -10.66 2.59
C PRO A 179 -18.36 -9.63 3.63
N GLY A 180 -18.07 -8.35 3.39
CA GLY A 180 -18.54 -7.22 4.19
C GLY A 180 -17.98 -7.13 5.61
N LYS A 181 -17.01 -7.99 5.97
CA LYS A 181 -16.33 -7.98 7.28
C LYS A 181 -14.97 -7.29 7.19
N LYS A 182 -14.55 -6.69 8.31
CA LYS A 182 -13.28 -5.99 8.47
C LYS A 182 -12.20 -6.93 9.00
N ALA A 183 -10.92 -6.55 8.87
CA ALA A 183 -9.79 -7.39 9.28
C ALA A 183 -9.87 -7.88 10.74
N TRP A 184 -10.26 -7.01 11.67
CA TRP A 184 -10.35 -7.29 13.10
C TRP A 184 -11.61 -8.08 13.52
N SER A 185 -12.50 -8.45 12.58
CA SER A 185 -13.49 -9.49 12.86
C SER A 185 -12.81 -10.86 13.11
N VAL A 186 -11.53 -10.99 12.73
CA VAL A 186 -10.67 -12.11 13.06
C VAL A 186 -9.90 -11.81 14.35
N LYS A 187 -10.05 -12.65 15.36
CA LYS A 187 -9.36 -12.50 16.65
C LYS A 187 -7.83 -12.48 16.46
N CYS A 188 -7.22 -11.37 16.83
CA CYS A 188 -5.77 -11.11 16.68
C CYS A 188 -5.18 -10.53 17.98
N ASP A 189 -3.86 -10.52 18.07
CA ASP A 189 -3.10 -9.88 19.15
C ASP A 189 -2.77 -8.42 18.82
N ILE A 190 -2.63 -8.12 17.51
CA ILE A 190 -2.25 -6.82 16.97
C ILE A 190 -3.13 -6.53 15.75
N ALA A 191 -3.75 -5.35 15.70
CA ALA A 191 -4.45 -4.84 14.53
C ALA A 191 -3.66 -3.69 13.90
N LEU A 192 -3.45 -3.74 12.59
CA LEU A 192 -2.79 -2.68 11.81
C LEU A 192 -3.78 -2.10 10.80
N PRO A 193 -4.48 -1.00 11.14
CA PRO A 193 -5.33 -0.28 10.19
C PRO A 193 -4.45 0.41 9.14
N CYS A 194 -4.52 -0.06 7.89
CA CYS A 194 -3.62 0.33 6.79
C CYS A 194 -4.37 0.60 5.47
N ALA A 195 -5.68 0.86 5.52
CA ALA A 195 -6.49 1.05 4.32
C ALA A 195 -6.91 2.50 4.09
N PHE A 196 -7.78 3.06 4.95
CA PHE A 196 -8.39 4.37 4.78
C PHE A 196 -8.72 5.03 6.12
N GLN A 197 -8.93 6.34 6.11
CA GLN A 197 -9.43 7.08 7.27
C GLN A 197 -10.79 6.56 7.76
N ASN A 198 -11.04 6.64 9.07
CA ASN A 198 -12.26 6.17 9.75
C ASN A 198 -12.59 4.69 9.52
N GLU A 199 -11.59 3.84 9.26
CA GLU A 199 -11.84 2.43 9.04
C GLU A 199 -12.20 1.65 10.31
N LEU A 200 -11.77 2.12 11.48
CA LEU A 200 -11.99 1.50 12.79
C LEU A 200 -12.77 2.46 13.71
N ASN A 201 -13.81 1.96 14.38
CA ASN A 201 -14.66 2.71 15.30
C ASN A 201 -14.71 2.07 16.70
N GLY A 202 -15.57 2.57 17.59
CA GLY A 202 -15.67 2.06 18.97
C GLY A 202 -16.41 0.72 19.12
N ASP A 203 -17.19 0.30 18.12
CA ASP A 203 -17.91 -0.98 18.11
C ASP A 203 -17.06 -2.14 17.56
N ASP A 204 -15.96 -1.80 16.90
CA ASP A 204 -14.97 -2.69 16.28
C ASP A 204 -14.01 -3.30 17.32
#